data_AF-A0A354WE39-F1
#
_entry.id   AF-A0A354WE39-F1
#
_cell.length_a   1.000
_cell.length_b   1.000
_cell.length_c   1.000
_cell.angle_alpha   90.00
_cell.angle_beta   90.00
_cell.angle_gamma   90.00
#
_symmetry.space_group_name_H-M   'P 1'
#
loop_
_entity.id
_entity.type
_entity.pdbx_description
1 polymer ?
#
loop_
_entity_poly.entity_id
_entity_poly.type
_entity_poly.pdbx_seq_one_letter_code
_entity_poly.pdbx_strand_id
1 'polypeptide(L)'
;MRQPPALPTLLALLLAIRDPDVTLNSDEQEELFIIGEQLELDPDDGATIEAELMSVIQSNPKLNERFTKYQTALIRFLATENGGNLDYLPTSEEVLKTLQSSEFLTILGYKPPPIEQRGFQPGNTPRSQSQIIINDIVVPILKSDNPPKVSKSLFQRLLEKLSQFSADSDTQPPTLPPLI
;
A
#
# COMPACT_ATOMS: atom_id res chain seq x y z
N MET A 1 15.71 -15.91 5.41
CA MET A 1 15.31 -15.01 6.52
C MET A 1 13.83 -14.77 6.36
N ARG A 2 13.03 -14.94 7.42
CA ARG A 2 11.59 -14.64 7.41
C ARG A 2 11.42 -13.16 7.64
N GLN A 3 10.83 -12.46 6.67
CA GLN A 3 10.58 -11.03 6.69
C GLN A 3 9.32 -10.77 5.89
N PRO A 4 8.49 -9.79 6.27
CA PRO A 4 7.33 -9.40 5.48
C PRO A 4 7.75 -8.92 4.09
N PRO A 5 6.82 -8.97 3.11
CA PRO A 5 7.06 -8.34 1.82
C PRO A 5 7.46 -6.89 2.06
N ALA A 6 8.39 -6.39 1.25
CA ALA A 6 8.89 -5.05 1.43
C ALA A 6 7.70 -4.06 1.42
N LEU A 7 7.56 -3.24 2.46
CA LEU A 7 6.51 -2.22 2.54
C LEU A 7 6.36 -1.39 1.23
N PRO A 8 7.45 -0.98 0.56
CA PRO A 8 7.36 -0.30 -0.74
C PRO A 8 6.67 -1.12 -1.83
N THR A 9 6.84 -2.44 -1.84
CA THR A 9 6.18 -3.37 -2.78
C THR A 9 4.66 -3.36 -2.56
N LEU A 10 4.22 -3.48 -1.30
CA LEU A 10 2.79 -3.46 -0.98
C LEU A 10 2.16 -2.09 -1.29
N LEU A 11 2.84 -0.99 -0.96
CA LEU A 11 2.36 0.36 -1.29
C LEU A 11 2.32 0.60 -2.81
N ALA A 12 3.31 0.10 -3.56
CA ALA A 12 3.33 0.20 -5.01
C ALA A 12 2.14 -0.54 -5.65
N LEU A 13 1.80 -1.72 -5.12
CA LEU A 13 0.60 -2.44 -5.57
C LEU A 13 -0.66 -1.63 -5.32
N LEU A 14 -0.85 -1.09 -4.10
CA LEU A 14 -2.02 -0.27 -3.79
C LEU A 14 -2.12 0.94 -4.72
N LEU A 15 -1.00 1.57 -5.06
CA LEU A 15 -0.95 2.67 -6.04
C LEU A 15 -1.23 2.21 -7.48
N ALA A 16 -0.87 0.99 -7.85
CA ALA A 16 -1.10 0.45 -9.18
C ALA A 16 -2.56 0.05 -9.40
N ILE A 17 -3.17 -0.67 -8.45
CA ILE A 17 -4.56 -1.15 -8.59
C ILE A 17 -5.59 -0.01 -8.65
N ARG A 18 -5.25 1.19 -8.14
CA ARG A 18 -6.12 2.38 -8.21
C ARG A 18 -6.04 3.13 -9.55
N ASP A 19 -5.05 2.83 -10.38
CA ASP A 19 -4.86 3.51 -11.65
C ASP A 19 -6.04 3.17 -12.58
N PRO A 20 -6.70 4.15 -13.21
CA PRO A 20 -7.88 3.90 -14.03
C PRO A 20 -7.61 2.98 -15.23
N ASP A 21 -6.35 2.87 -15.67
CA ASP A 21 -5.96 1.99 -16.76
C ASP A 21 -5.78 0.53 -16.32
N VAL A 22 -5.86 0.25 -15.01
CA VAL A 22 -5.80 -1.08 -14.44
C VAL A 22 -7.22 -1.57 -14.14
N THR A 23 -7.57 -2.71 -14.74
CA THR A 23 -8.81 -3.42 -14.44
C THR A 23 -8.43 -4.78 -13.87
N LEU A 24 -8.96 -5.09 -12.69
CA LEU A 24 -8.79 -6.39 -12.06
C LEU A 24 -9.99 -7.29 -12.38
N ASN A 25 -9.73 -8.49 -12.87
CA ASN A 25 -10.77 -9.51 -13.03
C ASN A 25 -11.11 -10.17 -11.68
N SER A 26 -12.12 -11.04 -11.65
CA SER A 26 -12.58 -11.70 -10.41
C SER A 26 -11.51 -12.59 -9.77
N ASP A 27 -10.76 -13.34 -10.57
CA ASP A 27 -9.69 -14.23 -10.08
C ASP A 27 -8.55 -13.40 -9.48
N GLU A 28 -8.14 -12.31 -10.12
CA GLU A 28 -7.13 -11.37 -9.60
C GLU A 28 -7.57 -10.71 -8.29
N GLN A 29 -8.86 -10.38 -8.16
CA GLN A 29 -9.41 -9.82 -6.91
C GLN A 29 -9.42 -10.86 -5.79
N GLU A 30 -9.78 -12.11 -6.10
CA GLU A 30 -9.76 -13.22 -5.15
C GLU A 30 -8.32 -13.53 -4.69
N GLU A 31 -7.35 -13.56 -5.61
CA GLU A 31 -5.93 -13.74 -5.26
C GLU A 31 -5.41 -12.62 -4.35
N LEU A 32 -5.77 -11.36 -4.62
CA LEU A 32 -5.41 -10.24 -3.75
C LEU A 32 -6.05 -10.35 -2.35
N PHE A 33 -7.29 -10.86 -2.27
CA PHE A 33 -7.94 -11.13 -0.99
C PHE A 33 -7.19 -12.20 -0.20
N ILE A 34 -6.85 -13.32 -0.83
CA ILE A 34 -6.09 -14.43 -0.22
C ILE A 34 -4.74 -13.95 0.29
N ILE A 35 -4.01 -13.17 -0.51
CA ILE A 35 -2.75 -12.54 -0.10
C ILE A 35 -2.96 -11.65 1.13
N GLY A 36 -4.07 -10.90 1.18
CA GLY A 36 -4.45 -10.11 2.35
C GLY A 36 -4.67 -10.95 3.61
N GLU A 37 -5.27 -12.13 3.48
CA GLU A 37 -5.43 -13.08 4.59
C GLU A 37 -4.09 -13.67 5.04
N GLN A 38 -3.21 -14.03 4.11
CA GLN A 38 -1.87 -14.53 4.43
C GLN A 38 -1.02 -13.48 5.16
N LEU A 39 -1.08 -12.22 4.73
CA LEU A 39 -0.43 -11.10 5.40
C LEU A 39 -0.90 -10.90 6.84
N GLU A 40 -2.18 -11.16 7.11
CA GLU A 40 -2.76 -11.09 8.47
C GLU A 40 -2.35 -12.29 9.34
N LEU A 41 -2.28 -13.48 8.74
CA LEU A 41 -2.02 -14.74 9.44
C LEU A 41 -0.54 -15.01 9.72
N ASP A 42 0.33 -14.81 8.72
CA ASP A 42 1.77 -15.02 8.82
C ASP A 42 2.55 -13.95 8.02
N PRO A 43 2.65 -12.73 8.56
CA PRO A 43 3.39 -11.65 7.90
C PRO A 43 4.89 -11.96 7.78
N ASP A 44 5.42 -12.97 8.45
CA ASP A 44 6.85 -13.32 8.41
C ASP A 44 7.19 -14.23 7.21
N ASP A 45 6.19 -14.81 6.53
CA ASP A 45 6.37 -15.59 5.29
C ASP A 45 6.39 -14.71 4.02
N GLY A 46 7.04 -13.55 4.11
CA GLY A 46 6.97 -12.56 3.05
C GLY A 46 7.60 -12.97 1.72
N ALA A 47 8.47 -13.98 1.68
CA ALA A 47 9.00 -14.50 0.41
C ALA A 47 7.94 -15.25 -0.40
N THR A 48 7.09 -16.04 0.27
CA THR A 48 5.95 -16.73 -0.37
C THR A 48 4.91 -15.70 -0.79
N ILE A 49 4.54 -14.80 0.13
CA ILE A 49 3.55 -13.75 -0.13
C ILE A 49 4.01 -12.84 -1.27
N GLU A 50 5.27 -12.45 -1.32
CA GLU A 50 5.81 -11.63 -2.41
C GLU A 50 5.82 -12.38 -3.75
N ALA A 51 6.13 -13.68 -3.77
CA ALA A 51 6.07 -14.47 -4.99
C ALA A 51 4.64 -14.57 -5.54
N GLU A 52 3.65 -14.80 -4.66
CA GLU A 52 2.24 -14.81 -5.04
C GLU A 52 1.79 -13.43 -5.54
N LEU A 53 2.14 -12.36 -4.84
CA LEU A 53 1.89 -10.98 -5.26
C LEU A 53 2.44 -10.69 -6.66
N MET A 54 3.69 -11.07 -6.89
CA MET A 54 4.36 -10.86 -8.17
C MET A 54 3.72 -11.69 -9.28
N SER A 55 3.18 -12.87 -8.97
CA SER A 55 2.40 -13.66 -9.93
C SER A 55 1.16 -12.92 -10.41
N VAL A 56 0.36 -12.36 -9.48
CA VAL A 56 -0.83 -11.55 -9.82
C VAL A 56 -0.45 -10.31 -10.61
N ILE A 57 0.63 -9.64 -10.22
CA ILE A 57 1.12 -8.45 -10.91
C ILE A 57 1.54 -8.77 -12.35
N GLN A 58 2.29 -9.87 -12.54
CA GLN A 58 2.84 -10.24 -13.84
C GLN A 58 1.81 -10.81 -14.81
N SER A 59 0.73 -11.41 -14.31
CA SER A 59 -0.37 -11.94 -15.13
C SER A 59 -1.18 -10.82 -15.80
N ASN A 60 -1.18 -9.62 -15.23
CA ASN A 60 -1.87 -8.44 -15.76
C ASN A 60 -0.87 -7.38 -16.28
N PRO A 61 -0.69 -7.25 -17.61
CA PRO A 61 0.31 -6.35 -18.18
C PRO A 61 0.17 -4.88 -17.76
N LYS A 62 -1.08 -4.42 -17.58
CA LYS A 62 -1.35 -3.04 -17.14
C LYS A 62 -1.02 -2.85 -15.67
N LEU A 63 -1.39 -3.82 -14.83
CA LEU A 63 -0.99 -3.81 -13.43
C LEU A 63 0.53 -3.83 -13.29
N ASN A 64 1.23 -4.69 -14.03
CA ASN A 64 2.70 -4.77 -14.01
C ASN A 64 3.38 -3.45 -14.41
N GLU A 65 2.88 -2.82 -15.49
CA GLU A 65 3.37 -1.52 -15.97
C GLU A 65 3.24 -0.45 -14.88
N ARG A 66 2.06 -0.35 -14.26
CA ARG A 66 1.78 0.65 -13.22
C ARG A 66 2.49 0.35 -11.93
N PHE A 67 2.55 -0.91 -11.52
CA PHE A 67 3.30 -1.37 -10.37
C PHE A 67 4.78 -0.97 -10.48
N THR A 68 5.43 -1.30 -11.60
CA THR A 68 6.85 -0.96 -11.82
C THR A 68 7.09 0.55 -11.75
N LYS A 69 6.19 1.34 -12.36
CA LYS A 69 6.24 2.81 -12.30
C LYS A 69 6.16 3.33 -10.86
N TYR A 70 5.17 2.88 -10.09
CA TYR A 70 4.98 3.34 -8.72
C TYR A 70 6.03 2.81 -7.75
N GLN A 71 6.50 1.58 -7.93
CA GLN A 71 7.58 1.01 -7.13
C GLN A 71 8.87 1.81 -7.30
N THR A 72 9.22 2.16 -8.55
CA THR A 72 10.38 3.01 -8.84
C THR A 72 10.26 4.39 -8.20
N ALA A 73 9.08 5.02 -8.31
CA ALA A 73 8.83 6.33 -7.72
C ALA A 73 8.90 6.30 -6.18
N LEU A 74 8.31 5.28 -5.55
CA LEU A 74 8.35 5.07 -4.11
C LEU A 74 9.76 4.83 -3.59
N ILE A 75 10.54 3.95 -4.22
CA ILE A 75 11.93 3.70 -3.82
C ILE A 75 12.76 4.99 -3.88
N ARG A 76 12.61 5.79 -4.94
CA ARG A 76 13.29 7.08 -5.06
C ARG A 76 12.86 8.08 -3.99
N PHE A 77 11.56 8.18 -3.74
CA PHE A 77 11.00 9.05 -2.71
C PHE A 77 11.51 8.67 -1.31
N LEU A 78 11.49 7.38 -0.98
CA LEU A 78 11.96 6.84 0.29
C LEU A 78 13.48 6.98 0.49
N ALA A 79 14.25 7.06 -0.61
CA ALA A 79 15.69 7.28 -0.56
C ALA A 79 16.09 8.77 -0.32
N THR A 80 15.14 9.71 -0.31
CA THR A 80 15.41 11.12 -0.01
C THR A 80 15.41 11.40 1.49
N GLU A 81 15.94 12.56 1.92
CA GLU A 81 15.87 13.00 3.34
C GLU A 81 14.43 13.11 3.87
N ASN A 82 13.44 13.28 2.99
CA ASN A 82 12.00 13.27 3.33
C ASN A 82 11.40 11.84 3.35
N GLY A 83 12.15 10.83 2.94
CA GLY A 83 11.67 9.47 2.69
C GLY A 83 11.29 8.68 3.95
N GLY A 84 11.70 9.13 5.13
CA GLY A 84 11.21 8.61 6.40
C GLY A 84 9.85 9.18 6.83
N ASN A 85 9.36 10.22 6.16
CA ASN A 85 8.10 10.85 6.51
C ASN A 85 6.92 10.09 5.86
N LEU A 86 6.32 9.22 6.67
CA LEU A 86 5.15 8.41 6.34
C LEU A 86 3.82 9.17 6.58
N ASP A 87 3.85 10.48 6.89
CA ASP A 87 2.66 11.31 7.18
C ASP A 87 1.72 11.43 5.96
N TYR A 88 2.18 11.03 4.77
CA TYR A 88 1.38 11.01 3.54
C TYR A 88 0.57 9.72 3.35
N LEU A 89 0.80 8.70 4.19
CA LEU A 89 -0.03 7.51 4.24
C LEU A 89 -1.36 7.82 4.94
N PRO A 90 -2.46 7.15 4.54
CA PRO A 90 -3.72 7.26 5.27
C PRO A 90 -3.57 6.74 6.71
N THR A 91 -4.31 7.31 7.65
CA THR A 91 -4.34 6.79 9.03
C THR A 91 -5.28 5.59 9.15
N SER A 92 -5.10 4.76 10.18
CA SER A 92 -6.00 3.62 10.47
C SER A 92 -7.47 4.09 10.59
N GLU A 93 -7.71 5.28 11.16
CA GLU A 93 -9.06 5.86 11.24
C GLU A 93 -9.65 6.23 9.87
N GLU A 94 -8.84 6.76 8.96
CA GLU A 94 -9.28 7.11 7.61
C GLU A 94 -9.63 5.85 6.80
N VAL A 95 -8.84 4.79 6.95
CA VAL A 95 -9.09 3.48 6.33
C VAL A 95 -10.43 2.92 6.84
N LEU A 96 -10.60 2.85 8.16
CA LEU A 96 -11.83 2.35 8.78
C LEU A 96 -13.05 3.15 8.35
N LYS A 97 -12.97 4.48 8.35
CA LYS A 97 -14.08 5.34 7.93
C LYS A 97 -14.46 5.13 6.45
N THR A 98 -13.47 4.94 5.58
CA THR A 98 -13.68 4.69 4.14
C THR A 98 -14.35 3.34 3.92
N LEU A 99 -13.87 2.31 4.61
CA LEU A 99 -14.47 0.97 4.58
C LEU A 99 -15.88 0.94 5.18
N GLN A 100 -16.17 1.77 6.19
CA GLN A 100 -17.52 1.88 6.75
C GLN A 100 -18.49 2.67 5.85
N SER A 101 -17.97 3.55 4.99
CA SER A 101 -18.77 4.38 4.07
C SER A 101 -19.00 3.71 2.72
N SER A 102 -18.11 2.80 2.29
CA SER A 102 -18.45 1.84 1.24
C SER A 102 -19.43 0.81 1.81
N GLU A 103 -20.22 0.18 0.97
CA GLU A 103 -21.33 -0.74 1.28
C GLU A 103 -20.91 -2.07 1.97
N PHE A 104 -19.87 -2.03 2.80
CA PHE A 104 -19.12 -3.13 3.40
C PHE A 104 -19.81 -3.77 4.61
N LEU A 105 -20.88 -3.15 5.11
CA LEU A 105 -21.52 -3.55 6.37
C LEU A 105 -22.47 -4.75 6.29
N THR A 106 -22.43 -5.55 5.22
CA THR A 106 -23.39 -6.67 5.08
C THR A 106 -22.77 -8.06 4.98
N ILE A 107 -21.48 -8.23 4.64
CA ILE A 107 -20.94 -9.57 4.29
C ILE A 107 -20.10 -10.24 5.39
N LEU A 108 -19.40 -9.49 6.27
CA LEU A 108 -18.40 -10.13 7.14
C LEU A 108 -18.76 -10.26 8.63
N GLY A 109 -19.92 -9.77 9.10
CA GLY A 109 -20.19 -9.77 10.54
C GLY A 109 -19.11 -9.01 11.36
N TYR A 110 -18.32 -8.17 10.69
CA TYR A 110 -17.34 -7.29 11.32
C TYR A 110 -18.07 -6.21 12.11
N LYS A 111 -18.36 -6.53 13.36
CA LYS A 111 -18.49 -5.50 14.38
C LYS A 111 -17.10 -4.87 14.47
N PRO A 112 -16.91 -3.56 14.24
CA PRO A 112 -15.66 -2.93 14.62
C PRO A 112 -15.43 -3.32 16.08
N PRO A 113 -14.25 -3.85 16.45
CA PRO A 113 -14.00 -4.13 17.84
C PRO A 113 -14.33 -2.84 18.60
N PRO A 114 -15.14 -2.89 19.66
CA PRO A 114 -15.25 -1.74 20.52
C PRO A 114 -13.81 -1.34 20.85
N ILE A 115 -13.53 -0.03 20.87
CA ILE A 115 -12.22 0.53 21.25
C ILE A 115 -11.84 0.12 22.70
N GLU A 116 -12.65 -0.70 23.36
CA GLU A 116 -12.38 -1.44 24.56
C GLU A 116 -11.35 -2.55 24.31
N GLN A 117 -10.10 -2.19 24.57
CA GLN A 117 -9.14 -3.04 25.28
C GLN A 117 -9.15 -4.52 24.83
N ARG A 118 -8.78 -4.77 23.57
CA ARG A 118 -8.31 -6.11 23.20
C ARG A 118 -7.10 -6.40 24.09
N GLY A 119 -7.28 -7.28 25.06
CA GLY A 119 -6.32 -7.57 26.13
C GLY A 119 -4.89 -7.53 25.63
N PHE A 120 -4.19 -6.49 26.07
CA PHE A 120 -2.75 -6.33 25.98
C PHE A 120 -2.13 -7.51 26.75
N GLN A 121 -1.86 -8.62 26.09
CA GLN A 121 -0.75 -9.46 26.50
C GLN A 121 0.46 -8.87 25.77
N PRO A 122 1.32 -8.09 26.45
CA PRO A 122 2.55 -7.63 25.86
C PRO A 122 3.46 -8.84 25.67
N GLY A 123 3.35 -9.49 24.52
CA GLY A 123 4.53 -10.04 23.89
C GLY A 123 5.46 -8.85 23.66
N ASN A 124 6.51 -8.76 24.47
CA ASN A 124 7.43 -7.62 24.57
C ASN A 124 8.30 -7.44 23.31
N THR A 125 7.68 -7.23 22.15
CA THR A 125 8.38 -6.83 20.93
C THR A 125 7.71 -5.56 20.39
N PRO A 126 8.43 -4.42 20.35
CA PRO A 126 7.96 -3.24 19.66
C PRO A 126 7.59 -3.62 18.22
N ARG A 127 6.32 -3.48 17.83
CA ARG A 127 5.93 -3.67 16.44
C ARG A 127 6.64 -2.61 15.61
N SER A 128 7.25 -3.02 14.50
CA SER A 128 7.84 -2.06 13.57
C SER A 128 6.74 -1.21 12.94
N GLN A 129 7.05 0.04 12.58
CA GLN A 129 6.10 0.92 11.88
C GLN A 129 5.56 0.25 10.61
N SER A 130 6.38 -0.53 9.91
CA SER A 130 5.96 -1.31 8.75
C SER A 130 4.85 -2.32 9.08
N GLN A 131 4.90 -2.97 10.23
CA GLN A 131 3.90 -3.95 10.63
C GLN A 131 2.57 -3.30 11.01
N ILE A 132 2.61 -2.08 11.55
CA ILE A 132 1.39 -1.27 11.77
C ILE A 132 0.77 -0.90 10.43
N ILE A 133 1.55 -0.43 9.47
CA ILE A 133 1.05 -0.04 8.13
C ILE A 133 0.47 -1.25 7.39
N ILE A 134 1.14 -2.40 7.45
CA ILE A 134 0.64 -3.61 6.78
C ILE A 134 -0.73 -4.02 7.36
N ASN A 135 -0.84 -4.12 8.69
CA ASN A 135 -2.06 -4.62 9.32
C ASN A 135 -3.22 -3.62 9.31
N ASP A 136 -2.95 -2.33 9.47
CA ASP A 136 -4.00 -1.33 9.65
C ASP A 136 -4.40 -0.64 8.33
N ILE A 137 -3.56 -0.74 7.29
CA ILE A 137 -3.77 -0.06 6.01
C ILE A 137 -3.79 -1.05 4.85
N VAL A 138 -2.75 -1.88 4.68
CA VAL A 138 -2.64 -2.75 3.50
C VAL A 138 -3.68 -3.87 3.52
N VAL A 139 -3.71 -4.65 4.61
CA VAL A 139 -4.61 -5.80 4.76
C VAL A 139 -6.08 -5.42 4.58
N PRO A 140 -6.62 -4.37 5.24
CA PRO A 140 -8.03 -4.00 5.09
C PRO A 140 -8.41 -3.56 3.67
N ILE A 141 -7.46 -3.01 2.91
CA ILE A 141 -7.72 -2.56 1.53
C ILE A 141 -7.68 -3.73 0.56
N LEU A 142 -6.71 -4.64 0.70
CA LEU A 142 -6.64 -5.86 -0.11
C LEU A 142 -7.86 -6.75 0.08
N LYS A 143 -8.35 -6.87 1.33
CA LYS A 143 -9.54 -7.65 1.68
C LYS A 143 -10.86 -6.94 1.37
N SER A 144 -10.82 -5.78 0.71
CA SER A 144 -12.04 -5.05 0.38
C SER A 144 -12.69 -5.61 -0.90
N ASP A 145 -14.03 -5.50 -1.03
CA ASP A 145 -14.81 -5.88 -2.22
C ASP A 145 -14.40 -5.12 -3.49
N ASN A 146 -13.74 -3.97 -3.34
CA ASN A 146 -13.23 -3.20 -4.47
C ASN A 146 -11.92 -2.49 -4.07
N PRO A 147 -10.80 -3.23 -4.03
CA PRO A 147 -9.49 -2.70 -3.65
C PRO A 147 -9.07 -1.47 -4.48
N PRO A 148 -9.29 -1.44 -5.82
CA PRO A 148 -9.05 -0.25 -6.64
C PRO A 148 -9.74 1.02 -6.11
N LYS A 149 -11.04 0.94 -5.81
CA LYS A 149 -11.84 2.09 -5.39
C LYS A 149 -11.40 2.61 -4.02
N VAL A 150 -11.21 1.71 -3.06
CA VAL A 150 -10.80 2.06 -1.68
C VAL A 150 -9.39 2.67 -1.70
N SER A 151 -8.46 2.04 -2.43
CA SER A 151 -7.11 2.58 -2.59
C SER A 151 -7.12 3.98 -3.22
N LYS A 152 -7.93 4.19 -4.26
CA LYS A 152 -8.05 5.50 -4.92
C LYS A 152 -8.46 6.62 -3.96
N SER A 153 -9.40 6.37 -3.04
CA SER A 153 -9.83 7.38 -2.05
C SER A 153 -8.78 7.70 -1.00
N LEU A 154 -7.99 6.70 -0.58
CA LEU A 154 -7.07 6.84 0.55
C LEU A 154 -5.68 7.33 0.14
N PHE A 155 -5.19 6.92 -1.03
CA PHE A 155 -3.82 7.20 -1.47
C PHE A 155 -3.68 8.44 -2.36
N GLN A 156 -4.73 9.25 -2.49
CA GLN A 156 -4.69 10.48 -3.31
C GLN A 156 -3.57 11.44 -2.86
N ARG A 157 -3.41 11.64 -1.55
CA ARG A 157 -2.38 12.52 -0.98
C ARG A 157 -0.96 12.06 -1.33
N LEU A 158 -0.70 10.75 -1.20
CA LEU A 158 0.59 10.16 -1.55
C LEU A 158 0.91 10.35 -3.04
N LEU A 159 -0.08 10.14 -3.92
CA LEU A 159 0.11 10.30 -5.36
C LEU A 159 0.42 11.75 -5.76
N GLU A 160 -0.23 12.72 -5.15
CA GLU A 160 0.05 14.15 -5.36
C GLU A 160 1.49 14.49 -4.99
N LYS A 161 1.98 13.94 -3.88
CA LYS A 161 3.38 14.12 -3.47
C LYS A 161 4.38 13.44 -4.40
N LEU A 162 4.11 12.22 -4.84
CA LEU A 162 4.96 11.54 -5.82
C LEU A 162 4.99 12.30 -7.16
N SER A 163 3.88 12.94 -7.55
CA SER A 163 3.79 13.76 -8.76
C SER A 163 4.57 15.06 -8.63
N GLN A 164 4.48 15.76 -7.49
CA GLN A 164 5.28 16.95 -7.19
C GLN A 164 6.78 16.64 -7.20
N PHE A 165 7.17 15.52 -6.57
CA PHE A 165 8.57 15.09 -6.53
C PHE A 165 9.14 14.80 -7.93
N SER A 166 8.33 14.23 -8.82
CA SER A 166 8.72 13.97 -10.20
C SER A 166 8.85 15.27 -11.01
N ALA A 167 8.00 16.27 -10.76
CA ALA A 167 8.05 17.56 -11.42
C ALA A 167 9.25 18.43 -10.97
N ASP A 168 9.60 18.42 -9.68
CA ASP A 168 10.76 19.14 -9.15
C ASP A 168 12.09 18.57 -9.65
N SER A 169 12.13 17.27 -9.98
CA SER A 169 13.31 16.60 -10.54
C SER A 169 13.61 17.01 -12.00
N ASP A 170 12.64 17.60 -12.71
CA ASP A 170 12.79 18.08 -14.09
C ASP A 170 13.25 19.55 -14.18
N THR A 171 13.31 20.27 -13.06
CA THR A 171 13.73 21.68 -13.01
C THR A 171 15.09 21.88 -12.33
N GLN A 172 16.19 21.39 -12.93
CA GLN A 172 17.50 22.07 -13.01
C GLN A 172 18.62 21.15 -13.53
N PRO A 173 19.26 21.48 -14.66
CA PRO A 173 20.70 21.53 -14.71
C PRO A 173 21.17 22.88 -14.11
N PRO A 174 22.18 22.90 -13.22
CA PRO A 174 22.80 24.16 -12.83
C PRO A 174 23.49 24.75 -14.07
N THR A 175 22.90 25.81 -14.64
CA THR A 175 23.61 26.68 -15.57
C THR A 175 24.79 27.28 -14.81
N LEU A 176 25.99 26.80 -15.14
CA LEU A 176 27.24 27.41 -14.71
C LEU A 176 27.24 28.89 -15.13
N PRO A 177 27.61 29.83 -14.24
CA PRO A 177 27.74 31.23 -14.63
C PRO A 177 28.89 31.37 -15.65
N PRO A 178 28.78 32.29 -16.62
CA PRO A 178 29.85 32.54 -17.58
C PRO A 178 31.07 33.09 -16.85
N LEU A 179 32.22 32.47 -17.09
CA LEU A 179 33.54 32.98 -16.70
C LEU A 179 33.77 34.32 -17.43
N ILE A 180 33.94 35.39 -16.66
CA ILE A 180 34.50 36.67 -17.11
C ILE A 180 35.93 36.76 -16.59
#